data_AF-A0A533V4N1-F1
#
_entry.id   AF-A0A533V4N1-F1
#
_cell.length_a   1.000
_cell.length_b   1.000
_cell.length_c   1.000
_cell.angle_alpha   90.00
_cell.angle_beta   90.00
_cell.angle_gamma   90.00
#
_symmetry.space_group_name_H-M   'P 1'
#
loop_
_entity.id
_entity.type
_entity.pdbx_description
1 polymer ?
#
loop_
_entity_poly.entity_id
_entity_poly.type
_entity_poly.pdbx_seq_one_letter_code
_entity_poly.pdbx_strand_id
1 'polypeptide(L)'
;MKAKCGHMTEKSYADAHGGLCRKCHSNFSFLLELEQKYGEDSLVEYWYAKILTYPSETKEEVDCFINHLIEFYQQKLMEVPSKKNYIKKMLYMLSSIKEPFDTQTLR
;
A
#
# COMPACT_ATOMS: atom_id res chain seq x y z
N MET A 1 14.17 -14.09 9.66
CA MET A 1 13.78 -14.68 8.36
C MET A 1 13.34 -13.58 7.42
N LYS A 2 13.27 -13.86 6.12
CA LYS A 2 12.69 -12.93 5.15
C LYS A 2 11.16 -13.07 5.20
N ALA A 3 10.45 -11.98 5.51
CA ALA A 3 8.99 -11.93 5.43
C ALA A 3 8.52 -12.00 3.96
N LYS A 4 7.22 -12.18 3.72
CA LYS A 4 6.63 -12.10 2.37
C LYS A 4 7.00 -10.78 1.68
N CYS A 5 7.11 -9.73 2.48
CA CYS A 5 7.54 -8.41 2.04
C CYS A 5 9.01 -8.29 1.62
N GLY A 6 9.80 -9.34 1.75
CA GLY A 6 11.22 -9.31 1.43
C GLY A 6 12.09 -8.64 2.51
N HIS A 7 11.50 -8.00 3.53
CA HIS A 7 12.24 -7.46 4.66
C HIS A 7 12.58 -8.52 5.70
N MET A 8 13.66 -8.31 6.44
CA MET A 8 14.06 -9.17 7.55
C MET A 8 13.18 -8.90 8.78
N THR A 9 12.66 -9.97 9.38
CA THR A 9 11.85 -9.90 10.59
C THR A 9 11.94 -11.22 11.39
N GLU A 10 11.47 -11.18 12.63
CA GLU A 10 11.26 -12.38 13.44
C GLU A 10 10.19 -13.28 12.82
N LYS A 11 10.43 -14.59 12.86
CA LYS A 11 9.50 -15.59 12.30
C LYS A 11 8.15 -15.57 13.02
N SER A 12 8.18 -15.54 14.35
CA SER A 12 7.00 -15.41 15.20
C SER A 12 6.12 -14.21 14.82
N TYR A 13 6.75 -13.06 14.54
CA TYR A 13 6.04 -11.86 14.11
C TYR A 13 5.44 -12.03 12.71
N ALA A 14 6.23 -12.51 11.75
CA ALA A 14 5.73 -12.72 10.39
C ALA A 14 4.53 -13.68 10.38
N ASP A 15 4.60 -14.79 11.12
CA ASP A 15 3.54 -15.79 11.20
C ASP A 15 2.26 -15.21 11.82
N ALA A 16 2.37 -14.36 12.84
CA ALA A 16 1.23 -13.70 13.47
C ALA A 16 0.60 -12.58 12.62
N HIS A 17 1.38 -11.96 11.73
CA HIS A 17 0.98 -10.75 10.99
C HIS A 17 0.93 -10.99 9.46
N GLY A 18 0.45 -12.16 9.05
CA GLY A 18 0.16 -12.45 7.64
C GLY A 18 1.38 -12.54 6.71
N GLY A 19 2.57 -12.67 7.28
CA GLY A 19 3.85 -12.66 6.59
C GLY A 19 4.47 -11.28 6.43
N LEU A 20 3.92 -10.23 7.03
CA LEU A 20 4.46 -8.87 6.99
C LEU A 20 5.57 -8.66 8.04
N CYS A 21 6.55 -7.80 7.74
CA CYS A 21 7.46 -7.28 8.76
C CYS A 21 6.79 -6.18 9.59
N ARG A 22 7.39 -5.82 10.73
CA ARG A 22 6.86 -4.80 11.65
C ARG A 22 6.62 -3.44 10.98
N LYS A 23 7.53 -2.97 10.11
CA LYS A 23 7.38 -1.69 9.39
C LYS A 23 6.17 -1.72 8.45
N CYS A 24 6.07 -2.74 7.60
CA CYS A 24 4.93 -2.89 6.70
C CYS A 24 3.63 -2.99 7.49
N HIS A 25 3.56 -3.85 8.51
CA HIS A 25 2.37 -3.99 9.34
C HIS A 25 1.93 -2.66 9.97
N SER A 26 2.87 -1.90 10.55
CA SER A 26 2.57 -0.61 11.18
C SER A 26 2.02 0.41 10.18
N ASN A 27 2.59 0.45 8.97
CA ASN A 27 2.06 1.29 7.91
C ASN A 27 0.64 0.88 7.52
N PHE A 28 0.34 -0.42 7.43
CA PHE A 28 -1.01 -0.91 7.15
C PHE A 28 -2.01 -0.51 8.24
N SER A 29 -1.67 -0.72 9.50
CA SER A 29 -2.53 -0.33 10.62
C SER A 29 -2.84 1.17 10.60
N PHE A 30 -1.84 2.01 10.34
CA PHE A 30 -2.03 3.46 10.23
C PHE A 30 -3.04 3.86 9.13
N LEU A 31 -2.98 3.21 7.97
CA LEU A 31 -3.88 3.50 6.85
C LEU A 31 -5.33 3.10 7.15
N LEU A 32 -5.52 1.96 7.80
CA LEU A 32 -6.83 1.50 8.23
C LEU A 32 -7.43 2.45 9.25
N GLU A 33 -6.63 2.92 10.21
CA GLU A 33 -7.06 3.93 11.17
C GLU A 33 -7.43 5.25 10.48
N LEU A 34 -6.64 5.67 9.48
CA LEU A 34 -6.88 6.89 8.71
C LEU A 34 -8.18 6.80 7.90
N GLU A 35 -8.40 5.69 7.18
CA GLU A 35 -9.64 5.42 6.44
C GLU A 35 -10.84 5.37 7.39
N GLN A 36 -10.72 4.68 8.53
CA GLN A 36 -11.80 4.55 9.50
C GLN A 36 -12.18 5.90 10.11
N LYS A 37 -11.20 6.76 10.39
CA LYS A 37 -11.40 8.02 11.10
C LYS A 37 -11.84 9.16 10.19
N TYR A 38 -11.32 9.23 8.98
CA TYR A 38 -11.51 10.38 8.09
C TYR A 38 -12.17 10.03 6.76
N GLY A 39 -12.44 8.75 6.52
CA GLY A 39 -13.10 8.27 5.32
C GLY A 39 -12.13 8.02 4.16
N GLU A 40 -12.73 7.64 3.05
CA GLU A 40 -12.03 7.13 1.87
C GLU A 40 -11.14 8.19 1.18
N ASP A 41 -11.58 9.46 1.18
CA ASP A 41 -10.88 10.57 0.52
C ASP A 41 -9.57 10.93 1.23
N SER A 42 -9.53 10.85 2.55
CA SER A 42 -8.29 11.13 3.30
C SER A 42 -7.20 10.12 3.02
N LEU A 43 -7.56 8.88 2.69
CA LEU A 43 -6.58 7.88 2.29
C LEU A 43 -5.97 8.23 0.94
N VAL A 44 -6.78 8.71 -0.01
CA VAL A 44 -6.31 9.22 -1.31
C VAL A 44 -5.32 10.37 -1.11
N GLU A 45 -5.65 11.33 -0.26
CA GLU A 45 -4.79 12.49 0.07
C GLU A 45 -3.49 12.06 0.74
N TYR A 46 -3.54 11.12 1.69
CA TYR A 46 -2.35 10.56 2.32
C TYR A 46 -1.42 9.92 1.28
N TRP A 47 -1.97 9.14 0.35
CA TRP A 47 -1.19 8.52 -0.71
C TRP A 47 -0.57 9.53 -1.64
N TYR A 48 -1.35 10.53 -2.05
CA TYR A 48 -0.86 11.63 -2.85
C TYR A 48 0.32 12.34 -2.16
N ALA A 49 0.19 12.64 -0.86
CA ALA A 49 1.27 13.21 -0.07
C ALA A 49 2.49 12.29 0.04
N LYS A 50 2.31 10.98 0.21
CA LYS A 50 3.42 10.00 0.22
C LYS A 50 4.15 9.92 -1.11
N ILE A 51 3.43 9.98 -2.24
CA ILE A 51 4.02 10.03 -3.59
C ILE A 51 4.83 11.32 -3.77
N LEU A 52 4.36 12.45 -3.25
CA LEU A 52 5.11 13.72 -3.32
C LEU A 52 6.33 13.75 -2.39
N THR A 53 6.31 12.98 -1.31
CA THR A 53 7.39 12.93 -0.29
C THR A 53 8.30 11.69 -0.41
N TYR A 54 8.16 10.95 -1.53
CA TYR A 54 8.94 9.78 -1.92
C TYR A 54 10.48 9.88 -1.84
N PRO A 55 11.15 11.05 -1.90
CA PRO A 55 12.62 11.09 -1.90
C PRO A 55 13.31 10.56 -0.63
N SER A 56 12.57 10.22 0.43
CA SER A 56 13.10 9.82 1.74
C SER A 56 13.20 8.31 1.98
N GLU A 57 12.60 7.47 1.13
CA GLU A 57 12.60 5.99 1.25
C GLU A 57 13.33 5.35 0.06
N THR A 58 13.96 4.19 0.24
CA THR A 58 14.60 3.51 -0.91
C THR A 58 13.53 2.98 -1.87
N LYS A 59 13.83 2.95 -3.17
CA LYS A 59 12.91 2.45 -4.21
C LYS A 59 12.36 1.05 -3.88
N GLU A 60 13.14 0.22 -3.22
CA GLU A 60 12.77 -1.14 -2.83
C GLU A 60 11.73 -1.16 -1.69
N GLU A 61 11.87 -0.29 -0.69
CA GLU A 61 10.89 -0.13 0.40
C GLU A 61 9.55 0.41 -0.14
N VAL A 62 9.70 1.41 -1.01
CA VAL A 62 8.84 1.80 -2.12
C VAL A 62 7.88 0.74 -2.66
N ASP A 63 8.45 0.00 -3.59
CA ASP A 63 7.79 -1.04 -4.36
C ASP A 63 7.22 -2.14 -3.45
N CYS A 64 7.95 -2.49 -2.38
CA CYS A 64 7.49 -3.43 -1.38
C CYS A 64 6.15 -3.00 -0.76
N PHE A 65 6.05 -1.75 -0.34
CA PHE A 65 4.84 -1.24 0.29
C PHE A 65 3.66 -1.19 -0.68
N ILE A 66 3.88 -0.69 -1.90
CA ILE A 66 2.85 -0.63 -2.95
C ILE A 66 2.31 -2.02 -3.29
N ASN A 67 3.20 -3.02 -3.42
CA ASN A 67 2.79 -4.38 -3.74
C ASN A 67 1.85 -4.97 -2.67
N HIS A 68 2.15 -4.80 -1.38
CA HIS A 68 1.24 -5.29 -0.34
C HIS A 68 -0.12 -4.59 -0.38
N LEU A 69 -0.16 -3.29 -0.73
CA LEU A 69 -1.42 -2.55 -0.76
C LEU A 69 -2.30 -3.04 -1.89
N ILE A 70 -1.69 -3.34 -3.04
CA ILE A 70 -2.37 -3.98 -4.16
C ILE A 70 -2.95 -5.32 -3.71
N GLU A 71 -2.16 -6.18 -3.07
CA GLU A 71 -2.64 -7.48 -2.55
C GLU A 71 -3.81 -7.31 -1.57
N PHE A 72 -3.69 -6.37 -0.63
CA PHE A 72 -4.73 -6.07 0.35
C PHE A 72 -6.04 -5.62 -0.31
N TYR A 73 -5.97 -4.66 -1.25
CA TYR A 73 -7.17 -4.17 -1.93
C TYR A 73 -7.78 -5.20 -2.88
N GLN A 74 -6.96 -6.07 -3.49
CA GLN A 74 -7.46 -7.21 -4.27
C GLN A 74 -8.25 -8.19 -3.39
N GLN A 75 -7.78 -8.49 -2.17
CA GLN A 75 -8.52 -9.29 -1.20
C GLN A 75 -9.82 -8.60 -0.78
N LYS A 76 -9.76 -7.29 -0.46
CA LYS A 76 -10.95 -6.51 -0.08
C LYS A 76 -12.01 -6.44 -1.18
N LEU A 77 -11.62 -6.53 -2.44
CA LEU A 77 -12.57 -6.56 -3.56
C LEU A 77 -13.52 -7.78 -3.49
N MET A 78 -13.04 -8.89 -2.91
CA MET A 78 -13.85 -10.09 -2.68
C MET A 78 -14.63 -10.01 -1.35
N GLU A 79 -14.02 -9.43 -0.30
CA GLU A 79 -14.59 -9.37 1.04
C GLU A 79 -15.68 -8.29 1.21
N VAL A 80 -15.57 -7.16 0.48
CA VAL A 80 -16.42 -5.97 0.70
C VAL A 80 -16.99 -5.45 -0.63
N PRO A 81 -18.00 -6.14 -1.22
CA PRO A 81 -18.56 -5.76 -2.51
C PRO A 81 -19.15 -4.35 -2.54
N SER A 82 -19.64 -3.84 -1.40
CA SER A 82 -20.21 -2.49 -1.26
C SER A 82 -19.19 -1.38 -1.54
N LYS A 83 -17.90 -1.63 -1.34
CA LYS A 83 -16.81 -0.68 -1.59
C LYS A 83 -16.09 -0.90 -2.93
N LYS A 84 -16.65 -1.70 -3.83
CA LYS A 84 -16.01 -2.08 -5.12
C LYS A 84 -15.45 -0.90 -5.92
N ASN A 85 -16.20 0.19 -6.03
CA ASN A 85 -15.77 1.37 -6.80
C ASN A 85 -14.58 2.07 -6.15
N TYR A 86 -14.60 2.22 -4.83
CA TYR A 86 -13.48 2.77 -4.06
C TYR A 86 -12.23 1.90 -4.19
N ILE A 87 -12.36 0.60 -3.95
CA ILE A 87 -11.26 -0.36 -4.02
C ILE A 87 -10.63 -0.36 -5.42
N LYS A 88 -11.43 -0.29 -6.49
CA LYS A 88 -10.91 -0.15 -7.86
C LYS A 88 -10.12 1.15 -8.08
N LYS A 89 -10.57 2.28 -7.53
CA LYS A 89 -9.83 3.55 -7.59
C LYS A 89 -8.49 3.43 -6.87
N MET A 90 -8.47 2.82 -5.67
CA MET A 90 -7.24 2.57 -4.91
C MET A 90 -6.25 1.73 -5.71
N LEU A 91 -6.70 0.62 -6.30
CA LEU A 91 -5.86 -0.26 -7.14
C LEU A 91 -5.28 0.47 -8.36
N TYR A 92 -6.09 1.30 -9.02
CA TYR A 92 -5.64 2.10 -10.15
C TYR A 92 -4.53 3.07 -9.75
N MET A 93 -4.74 3.85 -8.68
CA MET A 93 -3.73 4.80 -8.19
C MET A 93 -2.43 4.11 -7.79
N LEU A 94 -2.51 3.01 -7.04
CA LEU A 94 -1.32 2.27 -6.60
C LEU A 94 -0.50 1.72 -7.78
N SER A 95 -1.20 1.25 -8.83
CA SER A 95 -0.54 0.77 -10.04
C SER A 95 0.17 1.90 -10.80
N SER A 96 -0.45 3.09 -10.86
CA SER A 96 0.16 4.27 -11.49
C SER A 96 1.39 4.81 -10.77
N ILE A 97 1.61 4.47 -9.49
CA ILE A 97 2.84 4.84 -8.77
C ILE A 97 3.98 3.89 -9.13
N LYS A 98 3.66 2.61 -9.32
CA LYS A 98 4.64 1.57 -9.65
C LYS A 98 5.15 1.70 -11.09
N GLU A 99 4.24 2.04 -12.00
CA GLU A 99 4.54 2.36 -13.39
C GLU A 99 4.08 3.80 -13.66
N PRO A 100 4.86 4.80 -13.20
CA PRO A 100 4.53 6.19 -13.48
C PRO A 100 4.50 6.38 -14.99
N PHE A 101 3.39 6.93 -15.49
CA PHE A 101 3.28 7.33 -16.88
C PHE A 101 4.49 8.19 -17.22
N ASP A 102 5.29 7.75 -18.20
CA ASP A 102 6.45 8.50 -18.63
C ASP A 102 5.97 9.73 -19.41
N THR A 103 5.75 10.82 -18.69
CA THR A 103 5.38 12.11 -19.29
C THR A 103 6.46 12.66 -20.22
N GLN A 104 7.68 12.11 -20.23
CA GLN A 104 8.70 12.44 -21.22
C GLN A 104 8.39 11.86 -22.60
N THR A 105 7.64 10.75 -22.68
CA THR A 105 7.20 10.16 -23.95
C THR A 105 6.05 10.91 -24.62
N LEU A 106 5.45 11.89 -23.92
CA LEU A 106 4.38 12.75 -24.43
C LEU A 106 4.89 14.09 -25.00
N ARG A 107 6.21 14.31 -25.02
CA ARG A 107 6.84 15.51 -25.61
C ARG A 107 7.28 15.31 -27.04
#